data_AF-A0A4R4L388-F1
#
_entry.id   AF-A0A4R4L388-F1
#
_cell.length_a   1.000
_cell.length_b   1.000
_cell.length_c   1.000
_cell.angle_alpha   90.00
_cell.angle_beta   90.00
_cell.angle_gamma   90.00
#
_symmetry.space_group_name_H-M   'P 1'
#
loop_
_entity.id
_entity.type
_entity.pdbx_description
1 polymer ?
#
loop_
_entity_poly.entity_id
_entity_poly.type
_entity_poly.pdbx_seq_one_letter_code
_entity_poly.pdbx_strand_id
1 'polypeptide(L)'
;PISYRAMNTIPEHWIPFIPVRVPGDNREIQLQRAAMPSVVDGKPVPARTTLLRYGFDAGKQYFVNEEEVPQAGTRLSVAFNRTRWRDGRVVLWLSAHRGTGRGEASSGLRFDTLLDTPTTPAAG
;
A
#
# COMPACT_ATOMS: atom_id res chain seq x y z
N PRO A 1 -27.88 -11.90 18.99
CA PRO A 1 -26.88 -11.02 19.63
C PRO A 1 -26.05 -10.29 18.57
N ILE A 2 -25.58 -9.08 18.84
CA ILE A 2 -24.71 -8.30 17.95
C ILE A 2 -23.31 -8.20 18.55
N SER A 3 -22.28 -8.21 17.71
CA SER A 3 -20.89 -8.05 18.08
C SER A 3 -20.30 -6.83 17.36
N TYR A 4 -19.42 -6.10 18.03
CA TYR A 4 -18.75 -4.92 17.47
C TYR A 4 -17.34 -5.30 17.00
N ARG A 5 -16.99 -4.84 15.79
CA ARG A 5 -15.66 -5.01 15.20
C ARG A 5 -15.07 -3.64 14.88
N ALA A 6 -14.05 -3.24 15.64
CA ALA A 6 -13.36 -1.95 15.46
C ALA A 6 -12.70 -1.80 14.09
N MET A 7 -12.13 -2.88 13.54
CA MET A 7 -11.50 -2.88 12.22
C MET A 7 -11.55 -4.28 11.61
N ASN A 8 -11.74 -4.38 10.29
CA ASN A 8 -11.54 -5.64 9.58
C ASN A 8 -10.07 -5.85 9.17
N THR A 9 -9.74 -7.08 8.80
CA THR A 9 -8.43 -7.40 8.22
C THR A 9 -8.45 -7.15 6.70
N ILE A 10 -7.33 -6.71 6.16
CA ILE A 10 -7.12 -6.56 4.72
C ILE A 10 -5.85 -7.32 4.29
N PRO A 11 -5.66 -7.64 3.00
CA PRO A 11 -4.45 -8.32 2.55
C PRO A 11 -3.17 -7.51 2.87
N GLU A 12 -2.13 -8.19 3.34
CA GLU A 12 -0.86 -7.56 3.78
C GLU A 12 -0.14 -6.73 2.72
N HIS A 13 -0.43 -6.95 1.43
CA HIS A 13 0.17 -6.17 0.35
C HIS A 13 -0.40 -4.74 0.21
N TRP A 14 -1.50 -4.43 0.91
CA TRP A 14 -2.05 -3.08 0.98
C TRP A 14 -1.27 -2.24 1.99
N ILE A 15 -0.29 -1.50 1.47
CA ILE A 15 0.51 -0.55 2.27
C ILE A 15 -0.14 0.84 2.15
N PRO A 16 -0.73 1.38 3.23
CA PRO A 16 -1.42 2.66 3.17
C PRO A 16 -0.44 3.83 3.13
N PHE A 17 -0.89 4.93 2.55
CA PHE A 17 -0.29 6.25 2.74
C PHE A 17 -1.32 7.15 3.41
N ILE A 18 -0.92 7.85 4.46
CA ILE A 18 -1.77 8.76 5.24
C ILE A 18 -1.41 10.21 4.94
N PRO A 19 -2.38 11.12 4.85
CA PRO A 19 -2.09 12.54 4.63
C PRO A 19 -1.45 13.15 5.87
N VAL A 20 -0.36 13.89 5.68
CA VAL A 20 0.32 14.68 6.69
C VAL A 20 0.62 16.08 6.15
N ARG A 21 0.65 17.06 7.05
CA ARG A 21 0.96 18.44 6.70
C ARG A 21 2.47 18.66 6.75
N VAL A 22 2.99 19.45 5.81
CA VAL A 22 4.38 19.90 5.84
C VAL A 22 4.54 20.95 6.96
N PRO A 23 5.49 20.79 7.89
CA PRO A 23 5.72 21.79 8.93
C PRO A 23 6.06 23.16 8.32
N GLY A 24 5.30 24.19 8.68
CA GLY A 24 5.51 25.56 8.18
C GLY A 24 4.75 25.91 6.90
N ASP A 25 4.06 24.95 6.27
CA ASP A 25 3.13 25.19 5.17
C ASP A 25 1.73 24.69 5.53
N ASN A 26 0.75 25.59 5.55
CA ASN A 26 -0.62 25.26 5.91
C ASN A 26 -1.45 24.65 4.77
N ARG A 27 -0.95 24.68 3.53
CA ARG A 27 -1.67 24.22 2.34
C ARG A 27 -1.09 22.95 1.74
N GLU A 28 0.21 22.70 1.92
CA GLU A 28 0.86 21.54 1.32
C GLU A 28 0.57 20.24 2.11
N ILE A 29 0.05 19.23 1.40
CA ILE A 29 -0.23 17.90 1.92
C ILE A 29 0.74 16.91 1.28
N GLN A 30 1.36 16.08 2.12
CA GLN A 30 2.12 14.94 1.68
C GLN A 30 1.46 13.66 2.16
N LEU A 31 1.54 12.62 1.35
CA LEU A 31 1.16 11.27 1.67
C LEU A 31 2.36 10.56 2.29
N GLN A 32 2.25 10.16 3.55
CA GLN A 32 3.28 9.42 4.27
C GLN A 32 2.96 7.92 4.29
N ARG A 33 3.92 7.08 3.90
CA ARG A 33 3.80 5.61 4.03
C ARG A 33 3.55 5.23 5.49
N ALA A 34 2.46 4.51 5.74
CA ALA A 34 2.10 3.91 7.01
C ALA A 34 2.12 2.37 6.89
N ALA A 35 1.71 1.69 7.96
CA ALA A 35 1.67 0.23 8.02
C ALA A 35 0.39 -0.25 8.70
N MET A 36 -0.16 -1.35 8.21
CA MET A 36 -1.28 -2.05 8.83
C MET A 36 -0.77 -3.14 9.78
N PRO A 37 -1.51 -3.49 10.84
CA PRO A 37 -1.18 -4.63 11.68
C PRO A 37 -1.32 -5.94 10.89
N SER A 38 -0.37 -6.86 11.03
CA SER A 38 -0.45 -8.21 10.48
C SER A 38 -1.57 -8.99 11.18
N VAL A 39 -2.25 -9.83 10.40
CA VAL A 39 -3.29 -10.73 10.91
C VAL A 39 -2.72 -11.89 11.75
N VAL A 40 -1.41 -12.15 11.62
CA VAL A 40 -0.74 -13.29 12.26
C VAL A 40 -0.23 -12.92 13.65
N ASP A 41 0.47 -11.80 13.77
CA ASP A 41 1.17 -11.42 15.01
C ASP A 41 0.88 -9.98 15.47
N GLY A 42 0.01 -9.25 14.77
CA GLY A 42 -0.34 -7.86 15.10
C GLY A 42 0.77 -6.83 14.81
N LYS A 43 1.95 -7.25 14.34
CA LYS A 43 3.06 -6.33 14.08
C LYS A 43 2.82 -5.53 12.79
N PRO A 44 3.39 -4.31 12.67
CA PRO A 44 3.30 -3.54 11.44
C PRO A 44 3.85 -4.31 10.23
N VAL A 45 3.05 -4.45 9.18
CA VAL A 45 3.46 -5.11 7.94
C VAL A 45 4.39 -4.18 7.14
N PRO A 46 5.65 -4.58 6.87
CA PRO A 46 6.59 -3.75 6.13
C PRO A 46 6.35 -3.82 4.62
N ALA A 47 6.61 -2.73 3.91
CA ALA A 47 6.68 -2.74 2.46
C ALA A 47 7.83 -3.65 1.96
N ARG A 48 7.52 -4.56 1.03
CA ARG A 48 8.49 -5.55 0.52
C ARG A 48 9.06 -5.22 -0.86
N THR A 49 8.32 -4.45 -1.67
CA THR A 49 8.74 -4.13 -3.05
C THR A 49 9.67 -2.93 -3.08
N THR A 50 10.62 -2.90 -4.03
CA THR A 50 11.62 -1.82 -4.15
C THR A 50 11.00 -0.43 -4.17
N LEU A 51 9.90 -0.25 -4.90
CA LEU A 51 9.20 1.03 -4.98
C LEU A 51 8.67 1.49 -3.63
N LEU A 52 8.04 0.59 -2.87
CA LEU A 52 7.40 0.93 -1.60
C LEU A 52 8.34 0.81 -0.41
N ARG A 53 9.49 0.14 -0.53
CA ARG A 53 10.52 -0.03 0.51
C ARG A 53 11.50 1.15 0.58
N TYR A 54 11.41 2.12 -0.34
CA TYR A 54 12.28 3.31 -0.34
C TYR A 54 12.43 3.92 1.07
N GLY A 55 13.67 4.14 1.50
CA GLY A 55 14.01 4.68 2.82
C GLY A 55 13.81 3.75 4.02
N PHE A 56 13.05 2.64 3.89
CA PHE A 56 12.67 1.78 5.01
C PHE A 56 13.88 1.16 5.71
N ASP A 57 14.81 0.58 4.96
CA ASP A 57 16.00 -0.09 5.52
C ASP A 57 16.96 0.90 6.20
N ALA A 58 16.84 2.20 5.89
CA ALA A 58 17.59 3.29 6.49
C ALA A 58 16.79 4.02 7.60
N GLY A 59 15.62 3.52 8.00
CA GLY A 59 14.76 4.16 9.00
C GLY A 59 14.12 5.48 8.55
N LYS A 60 14.12 5.78 7.24
CA LYS A 60 13.58 7.01 6.68
C LYS A 60 12.10 6.87 6.34
N GLN A 61 11.34 7.92 6.63
CA GLN A 61 9.96 8.05 6.18
C GLN A 61 9.91 8.21 4.67
N TYR A 62 8.81 7.75 4.07
CA TYR A 62 8.58 7.88 2.64
C TYR A 62 7.36 8.75 2.42
N PHE A 63 7.61 9.92 1.81
CA PHE A 63 6.61 10.89 1.43
C PHE A 63 6.42 10.92 -0.08
N VAL A 64 5.19 11.14 -0.49
CA VAL A 64 4.78 11.42 -1.87
C VAL A 64 3.90 12.65 -1.79
N ASN A 65 4.15 13.68 -2.60
CA ASN A 65 3.26 14.83 -2.60
C ASN A 65 1.86 14.42 -3.11
N GLU A 66 0.80 15.01 -2.54
CA GLU A 66 -0.57 14.65 -2.91
C GLU A 66 -0.84 14.84 -4.40
N GLU A 67 -0.29 15.88 -5.02
CA GLU A 67 -0.47 16.19 -6.45
C GLU A 67 0.15 15.14 -7.40
N GLU A 68 1.05 14.28 -6.91
CA GLU A 68 1.62 13.18 -7.69
C GLU A 68 0.66 11.98 -7.84
N VAL A 69 -0.46 11.99 -7.11
CA VAL A 69 -1.51 10.98 -7.18
C VAL A 69 -2.79 11.62 -7.73
N PRO A 70 -3.00 11.58 -9.07
CA PRO A 70 -4.24 12.07 -9.67
C PRO A 70 -5.46 11.31 -9.12
N GLN A 71 -6.66 11.87 -9.30
CA GLN A 71 -7.91 11.20 -8.92
C GLN A 71 -8.08 9.81 -9.57
N ALA A 72 -7.58 9.63 -10.80
CA ALA A 72 -7.55 8.34 -11.48
C ALA A 72 -6.54 7.32 -10.87
N GLY A 73 -5.76 7.74 -9.87
CA GLY A 73 -4.61 7.03 -9.33
C GLY A 73 -3.41 7.01 -10.29
N THR A 74 -2.29 6.50 -9.79
CA THR A 74 -1.06 6.26 -10.56
C THR A 74 -0.68 4.79 -10.44
N ARG A 75 -0.35 4.14 -11.58
CA ARG A 75 0.23 2.80 -11.59
C ARG A 75 1.73 2.89 -11.90
N LEU A 76 2.54 2.38 -10.98
CA LEU A 76 3.98 2.20 -11.21
C LEU A 76 4.29 0.72 -11.41
N SER A 77 5.06 0.39 -12.44
CA SER A 77 5.59 -0.96 -12.65
C SER A 77 7.08 -0.91 -12.88
N VAL A 78 7.79 -1.83 -12.23
CA VAL A 78 9.23 -2.01 -12.38
C VAL A 78 9.49 -3.41 -12.91
N ALA A 79 10.29 -3.52 -13.96
CA ALA A 79 10.59 -4.81 -14.60
C ALA A 79 12.03 -4.84 -15.12
N PHE A 80 12.67 -6.00 -15.00
CA PHE A 80 13.89 -6.29 -15.75
C PHE A 80 13.52 -6.63 -17.19
N ASN A 81 14.20 -5.98 -18.13
CA ASN A 81 14.06 -6.20 -19.56
C ASN A 81 15.38 -6.73 -20.08
N ARG A 82 15.31 -7.68 -21.00
CA ARG A 82 16.48 -8.32 -21.59
C ARG A 82 16.35 -8.33 -23.10
N THR A 83 17.43 -7.98 -23.78
CA THR A 83 17.55 -8.15 -25.23
C THR A 83 18.91 -8.76 -25.60
N ARG A 84 19.04 -9.20 -26.85
CA ARG A 84 20.32 -9.57 -27.46
C ARG A 84 20.67 -8.58 -28.54
N TRP A 85 21.91 -8.10 -28.51
CA TRP A 85 22.43 -7.18 -29.50
C TRP A 85 22.83 -7.91 -30.79
N ARG A 86 23.09 -7.15 -31.87
CA ARG A 86 23.40 -7.70 -33.20
C ARG A 86 24.66 -8.58 -33.22
N ASP A 87 25.56 -8.36 -32.28
CA ASP A 87 26.79 -9.13 -32.07
C ASP A 87 26.60 -10.33 -31.11
N GLY A 88 25.35 -10.62 -30.71
CA GLY A 88 25.01 -11.71 -29.78
C GLY A 88 25.14 -11.36 -28.29
N ARG A 89 25.65 -10.18 -27.92
CA ARG A 89 25.77 -9.77 -26.51
C ARG A 89 24.41 -9.62 -25.85
N VAL A 90 24.29 -10.03 -24.59
CA VAL A 90 23.07 -9.84 -23.80
C VAL A 90 23.10 -8.48 -23.12
N VAL A 91 22.02 -7.72 -23.25
CA VAL A 91 21.80 -6.46 -22.51
C VAL A 91 20.61 -6.65 -21.57
N LEU A 92 20.80 -6.36 -20.29
CA LEU A 92 19.79 -6.41 -19.24
C LEU A 92 19.66 -5.01 -18.63
N TRP A 93 18.44 -4.50 -18.50
CA TRP A 93 18.19 -3.22 -17.86
C TRP A 93 16.91 -3.26 -17.02
N LEU A 94 16.87 -2.46 -15.96
CA LEU A 94 15.68 -2.24 -15.16
C LEU A 94 14.91 -1.06 -15.77
N SER A 95 13.63 -1.22 -16.05
CA SER A 95 12.73 -0.12 -16.40
C SER A 95 11.75 0.16 -15.27
N ALA A 96 11.43 1.44 -15.09
CA ALA A 96 10.30 1.90 -14.30
C ALA A 96 9.34 2.62 -15.24
N HIS A 97 8.07 2.24 -15.21
CA HIS A 97 7.01 2.83 -16.01
C HIS A 97 5.92 3.41 -15.12
N ARG A 98 5.50 4.63 -15.42
CA ARG A 98 4.36 5.30 -14.79
C ARG A 98 3.22 5.36 -15.81
N GLY A 99 2.09 4.76 -15.44
CA GLY A 99 0.85 4.84 -16.18
C GLY A 99 -0.27 5.42 -15.30
N THR A 100 -1.39 5.77 -15.94
CA THR A 100 -2.60 6.16 -15.23
C THR A 100 -3.17 4.95 -14.48
N GLY A 101 -3.70 5.19 -13.28
CA GLY A 101 -4.48 4.19 -12.56
C GLY A 101 -5.83 3.94 -13.25
N ARG A 102 -6.69 3.17 -12.57
CA ARG A 102 -8.05 2.86 -13.05
C ARG A 102 -9.14 3.59 -12.24
N GLY A 103 -8.78 4.64 -11.52
CA GLY A 103 -9.59 5.25 -10.48
C GLY A 103 -9.27 4.71 -9.10
N GLU A 104 -10.20 4.96 -8.17
CA GLU A 104 -10.10 4.53 -6.79
C GLU A 104 -10.01 3.00 -6.68
N ALA A 105 -9.01 2.52 -5.96
CA ALA A 105 -8.87 1.12 -5.61
C ALA A 105 -9.20 0.96 -4.13
N SER A 106 -10.09 0.03 -3.79
CA SER A 106 -10.47 -0.23 -2.41
C SER A 106 -9.72 -1.43 -1.87
N SER A 107 -9.07 -1.27 -0.71
CA SER A 107 -8.55 -2.38 0.08
C SER A 107 -9.65 -3.20 0.77
N GLY A 108 -10.89 -2.69 0.78
CA GLY A 108 -11.99 -3.22 1.58
C GLY A 108 -11.87 -2.91 3.07
N LEU A 109 -10.96 -2.01 3.49
CA LEU A 109 -10.81 -1.59 4.88
C LEU A 109 -12.10 -0.93 5.39
N ARG A 110 -12.55 -1.38 6.56
CA ARG A 110 -13.74 -0.89 7.26
C ARG A 110 -13.41 -0.77 8.73
N PHE A 111 -13.94 0.28 9.33
CA PHE A 111 -13.89 0.52 10.77
C PHE A 111 -15.30 0.41 11.36
N ASP A 112 -15.38 0.25 12.67
CA ASP A 112 -16.61 0.42 13.47
C ASP A 112 -17.83 -0.35 12.93
N THR A 113 -17.64 -1.62 12.57
CA THR A 113 -18.69 -2.43 11.96
C THR A 113 -19.42 -3.27 13.02
N LEU A 114 -20.75 -3.29 12.96
CA LEU A 114 -21.59 -4.22 13.72
C LEU A 114 -21.80 -5.51 12.93
N LEU A 115 -21.69 -6.65 13.60
CA LEU A 115 -21.84 -7.99 13.01
C LEU A 115 -22.81 -8.82 13.82
N ASP A 116 -23.57 -9.67 13.13
CA ASP A 116 -24.38 -10.68 13.80
C ASP A 116 -23.48 -11.65 14.54
N THR A 117 -23.81 -11.90 15.81
CA THR A 117 -23.08 -12.89 16.61
C THR A 117 -23.47 -14.27 16.09
N PRO A 118 -22.52 -15.10 15.62
CA PRO A 118 -22.84 -16.45 15.16
C PRO A 118 -23.48 -17.23 16.32
N THR A 119 -24.63 -17.85 16.05
CA THR A 119 -25.29 -18.75 16.98
C THR A 119 -24.43 -20.00 17.12
N THR A 120 -23.74 -20.14 18.25
CA THR A 120 -23.10 -21.42 18.62
C THR A 120 -24.20 -22.49 18.64
N PRO A 121 -24.14 -23.55 17.81
CA PRO A 121 -25.09 -24.64 17.91
C PRO A 121 -24.90 -25.30 19.29
N ALA A 122 -26.00 -25.55 20.00
CA ALA A 122 -25.96 -26.23 21.29
C ALA A 122 -25.24 -27.57 21.13
N ALA A 123 -24.24 -27.83 21.96
CA ALA A 123 -23.63 -29.15 22.05
C ALA A 123 -24.71 -30.13 22.55
N GLY A 124 -25.07 -31.09 21.69
CA GLY A 124 -25.91 -32.23 22.04
C GLY A 124 -25.11 -33.31 22.74
#